data_AF-A0A2E7WYY6-F1
#
_entry.id   AF-A0A2E7WYY6-F1
#
_cell.length_a   1.000
_cell.length_b   1.000
_cell.length_c   1.000
_cell.angle_alpha   90.00
_cell.angle_beta   90.00
_cell.angle_gamma   90.00
#
_symmetry.space_group_name_H-M   'P 1'
#
loop_
_entity.id
_entity.type
_entity.pdbx_description
1 polymer ?
#
loop_
_entity_poly.entity_id
_entity_poly.type
_entity_poly.pdbx_seq_one_letter_code
_entity_poly.pdbx_strand_id
1 'polypeptide(L)'
;MLEIPTAEAQTPIQEPKSSPLEIGIGVLFLLLILPVISFSIRELTDIADSLEYGGDMIDMLNSMVYSLTTVSILLVVGLYYLGVIKTRAAKLVSGLTLISLSLVNILCRVVDFQRELQRNREWGWDGSMFEYLSWPSTHERIELALLGAIVALLIMKK
;
A
#
# COMPACT_ATOMS: atom_id res chain seq x y z
N MET A 1 18.64 34.27 54.25
CA MET A 1 18.14 34.37 52.86
C MET A 1 18.33 33.02 52.22
N LEU A 2 17.23 32.32 51.94
CA LEU A 2 17.23 31.05 51.21
C LEU A 2 16.77 31.40 49.79
N GLU A 3 17.66 31.35 48.81
CA GLU A 3 17.29 31.52 47.40
C GLU A 3 16.80 30.18 46.85
N ILE A 4 15.53 30.15 46.47
CA ILE A 4 14.89 29.05 45.74
C ILE A 4 15.30 29.23 44.26
N PRO A 5 15.90 28.22 43.59
CA PRO A 5 16.08 28.32 42.15
C PRO A 5 14.70 28.15 41.49
N THR A 6 14.26 29.23 40.85
CA THR A 6 13.00 29.31 40.12
C THR A 6 13.19 28.76 38.71
N ALA A 7 12.33 27.79 38.37
CA ALA A 7 11.84 27.45 37.05
C ALA A 7 12.88 27.33 35.92
N GLU A 8 13.25 26.07 35.60
CA GLU A 8 13.69 25.72 34.26
C GLU A 8 12.62 26.16 33.24
N ALA A 9 12.98 27.13 32.41
CA ALA A 9 12.20 27.54 31.27
C ALA A 9 12.07 26.35 30.31
N GLN A 10 10.91 25.69 30.34
CA GLN A 10 10.49 24.76 29.30
C GLN A 10 10.42 25.53 27.99
N THR A 11 11.43 25.34 27.13
CA THR A 11 11.36 25.75 25.74
C THR A 11 10.20 24.96 25.11
N PRO A 12 9.20 25.61 24.50
CA PRO A 12 8.17 24.88 23.80
C PRO A 12 8.87 24.18 22.63
N ILE A 13 8.88 22.85 22.66
CA ILE A 13 9.27 22.02 21.53
C ILE A 13 8.33 22.42 20.39
N GLN A 14 8.81 23.29 19.49
CA GLN A 14 8.09 23.60 18.27
C GLN A 14 8.07 22.31 17.45
N GLU A 15 6.92 21.64 17.42
CA GLU A 15 6.69 20.58 16.44
C GLU A 15 6.97 21.18 15.05
N PRO A 16 7.73 20.49 14.18
CA PRO A 16 7.97 20.98 12.83
C PRO A 16 6.61 21.14 12.15
N LYS A 17 6.24 22.40 11.91
CA LYS A 17 4.97 22.75 11.28
C LYS A 17 5.04 22.23 9.84
N SER A 18 4.21 21.24 9.51
CA SER A 18 4.14 20.69 8.15
C SER A 18 3.97 21.82 7.16
N SER A 19 4.80 21.83 6.12
CA SER A 19 4.75 22.89 5.11
C SER A 19 3.42 22.86 4.36
N PRO A 20 2.89 24.01 3.86
CA PRO A 20 1.67 24.02 3.05
C PRO A 20 1.73 23.07 1.84
N LEU A 21 2.92 22.85 1.29
CA LEU A 21 3.18 21.91 0.21
C LEU A 21 2.98 20.46 0.66
N GLU A 22 3.56 20.05 1.79
CA GLU A 22 3.36 18.72 2.36
C GLU A 22 1.88 18.44 2.65
N ILE A 23 1.18 19.42 3.21
CA ILE A 23 -0.27 19.32 3.44
C ILE A 23 -1.01 19.12 2.11
N GLY A 24 -0.67 19.90 1.08
CA GLY A 24 -1.25 19.76 -0.25
C GLY A 24 -1.03 18.38 -0.87
N ILE A 25 0.19 17.82 -0.74
CA ILE A 25 0.50 16.45 -1.15
C ILE A 25 -0.36 15.45 -0.36
N GLY A 26 -0.42 15.61 0.96
CA GLY A 26 -1.19 14.72 1.82
C GLY A 26 -2.68 14.68 1.44
N VAL A 27 -3.29 15.84 1.21
CA VAL A 27 -4.68 15.95 0.75
C VAL A 27 -4.87 15.29 -0.61
N LEU A 28 -3.94 15.49 -1.56
CA LEU A 28 -4.01 14.85 -2.88
C LEU A 28 -4.06 13.33 -2.75
N PHE A 29 -3.17 12.73 -1.95
CA PHE A 29 -3.16 11.29 -1.71
C PHE A 29 -4.47 10.77 -1.09
N LEU A 30 -5.06 11.53 -0.15
CA LEU A 30 -6.35 11.16 0.43
C LEU A 30 -7.51 11.29 -0.56
N LEU A 31 -7.50 12.31 -1.43
CA LEU A 31 -8.52 12.46 -2.47
C LEU A 31 -8.44 11.32 -3.50
N LEU A 32 -7.24 10.85 -3.82
CA LEU A 32 -7.04 9.72 -4.72
C LEU A 32 -7.56 8.38 -4.18
N ILE A 33 -7.80 8.26 -2.86
CA ILE A 33 -8.42 7.07 -2.28
C ILE A 33 -9.83 6.85 -2.84
N LEU A 34 -10.61 7.92 -3.06
CA LEU A 34 -11.99 7.81 -3.55
C LEU A 34 -12.10 7.10 -4.90
N PRO A 35 -11.40 7.53 -5.98
CA PRO A 35 -11.45 6.81 -7.24
C PRO A 35 -10.89 5.38 -7.09
N VAL A 36 -9.81 5.17 -6.31
CA VAL A 36 -9.24 3.83 -6.12
C VAL A 36 -10.21 2.87 -5.44
N ILE A 37 -10.90 3.31 -4.38
CA ILE A 37 -11.96 2.51 -3.73
C ILE A 37 -13.10 2.26 -4.71
N SER A 38 -13.53 3.26 -5.49
CA SER A 38 -14.62 3.08 -6.46
C SER A 38 -14.28 2.01 -7.51
N PHE A 39 -13.06 2.02 -8.05
CA PHE A 39 -12.60 0.98 -8.97
C PHE A 39 -12.49 -0.38 -8.28
N SER A 40 -11.94 -0.43 -7.07
CA SER A 40 -11.77 -1.67 -6.30
C SER A 40 -13.11 -2.34 -5.97
N ILE A 41 -14.13 -1.54 -5.61
CA ILE A 41 -15.47 -2.08 -5.33
C ILE A 41 -16.08 -2.67 -6.60
N ARG A 42 -15.93 -2.00 -7.75
CA ARG A 42 -16.44 -2.52 -9.03
C ARG A 42 -15.78 -3.85 -9.38
N GLU A 43 -14.45 -3.92 -9.31
CA GLU A 43 -13.71 -5.17 -9.56
C GLU A 43 -14.17 -6.28 -8.60
N LEU A 44 -14.35 -5.95 -7.32
CA LEU A 44 -14.82 -6.92 -6.32
C LEU A 44 -16.26 -7.40 -6.61
N THR A 45 -17.14 -6.51 -7.09
CA THR A 45 -18.49 -6.89 -7.53
C THR A 45 -18.44 -7.80 -8.75
N ASP A 46 -17.63 -7.49 -9.76
CA ASP A 46 -17.49 -8.31 -10.96
C ASP A 46 -16.98 -9.72 -10.61
N ILE A 47 -16.03 -9.82 -9.67
CA ILE A 47 -15.51 -11.10 -9.18
C ILE A 47 -16.57 -11.82 -8.34
N ALA A 48 -17.28 -11.12 -7.46
CA ALA A 48 -18.35 -11.72 -6.66
C ALA A 48 -19.45 -12.32 -7.55
N ASP A 49 -19.84 -11.61 -8.61
CA ASP A 49 -20.80 -12.09 -9.59
C ASP A 49 -20.25 -13.34 -10.32
N SER A 50 -18.95 -13.38 -10.60
CA SER A 50 -18.32 -14.56 -11.22
C SER A 50 -18.41 -15.83 -10.36
N LEU A 51 -18.52 -15.70 -9.02
CA LEU A 51 -18.67 -16.85 -8.12
C LEU A 51 -19.97 -17.62 -8.39
N GLU A 52 -21.04 -16.93 -8.80
CA GLU A 52 -22.30 -17.56 -9.20
C GLU A 52 -22.12 -18.46 -10.45
N TYR A 53 -21.15 -18.12 -11.30
CA TYR A 53 -20.83 -18.83 -12.54
C TYR A 53 -19.62 -19.75 -12.41
N GLY A 54 -19.25 -20.15 -11.18
CA GLY A 54 -18.16 -21.08 -10.91
C GLY A 54 -16.78 -20.43 -10.75
N GLY A 55 -16.72 -19.12 -10.49
CA GLY A 55 -15.50 -18.42 -10.09
C GLY A 55 -14.93 -18.92 -8.77
N ASP A 56 -13.64 -18.66 -8.55
CA ASP A 56 -12.91 -19.11 -7.36
C ASP A 56 -12.94 -18.05 -6.25
N MET A 57 -13.26 -18.45 -5.02
CA MET A 57 -13.22 -17.58 -3.84
C MET A 57 -11.81 -17.00 -3.60
N ILE A 58 -10.76 -17.69 -4.06
CA ILE A 58 -9.39 -17.19 -4.01
C ILE A 58 -9.25 -15.89 -4.83
N ASP A 59 -9.95 -15.75 -5.94
CA ASP A 59 -9.90 -14.54 -6.78
C ASP A 59 -10.45 -13.33 -6.03
N MET A 60 -11.54 -13.54 -5.27
CA MET A 60 -12.12 -12.51 -4.41
C MET A 60 -11.15 -12.07 -3.31
N LEU A 61 -10.52 -13.03 -2.62
CA LEU A 61 -9.55 -12.74 -1.57
C LEU A 61 -8.32 -12.00 -2.12
N ASN A 62 -7.81 -12.42 -3.28
CA ASN A 62 -6.68 -11.78 -3.93
C ASN A 62 -7.02 -10.33 -4.32
N SER A 63 -8.18 -10.08 -4.93
CA SER A 63 -8.63 -8.73 -5.27
C SER A 63 -8.78 -7.83 -4.03
N MET A 64 -9.30 -8.37 -2.92
CA MET A 64 -9.34 -7.64 -1.64
C MET A 64 -7.94 -7.29 -1.13
N VAL A 65 -6.96 -8.21 -1.22
CA VAL A 65 -5.58 -7.93 -0.82
C VAL A 65 -4.97 -6.83 -1.70
N TYR A 66 -5.19 -6.88 -3.02
CA TYR A 66 -4.63 -5.92 -3.98
C TYR A 66 -5.18 -4.50 -3.76
N SER A 67 -6.49 -4.38 -3.62
CA SER A 67 -7.17 -3.12 -3.33
C SER A 67 -6.79 -2.57 -1.96
N LEU A 68 -6.81 -3.40 -0.92
CA LEU A 68 -6.44 -2.99 0.43
C LEU A 68 -4.99 -2.50 0.50
N THR A 69 -4.07 -3.16 -0.20
CA THR A 69 -2.67 -2.72 -0.27
C THR A 69 -2.58 -1.33 -0.88
N THR A 70 -3.22 -1.11 -2.02
CA THR A 70 -3.17 0.16 -2.75
C THR A 70 -3.79 1.30 -1.93
N VAL A 71 -4.97 1.08 -1.35
CA VAL A 71 -5.64 2.05 -0.47
C VAL A 71 -4.79 2.35 0.76
N SER A 72 -4.18 1.32 1.36
CA SER A 72 -3.32 1.51 2.54
C SER A 72 -2.09 2.34 2.22
N ILE A 73 -1.46 2.16 1.05
CA ILE A 73 -0.34 3.00 0.60
C ILE A 73 -0.78 4.46 0.52
N LEU A 74 -1.87 4.75 -0.19
CA LEU A 74 -2.37 6.12 -0.35
C LEU A 74 -2.74 6.74 1.01
N LEU A 75 -3.41 5.98 1.87
CA LEU A 75 -3.81 6.41 3.19
C LEU A 75 -2.59 6.74 4.07
N VAL A 76 -1.65 5.80 4.18
CA VAL A 76 -0.46 5.98 5.02
C VAL A 76 0.41 7.13 4.51
N VAL A 77 0.60 7.25 3.19
CA VAL A 77 1.34 8.39 2.59
C VAL A 77 0.61 9.70 2.85
N GLY A 78 -0.71 9.75 2.64
CA GLY A 78 -1.52 10.95 2.88
C GLY A 78 -1.47 11.42 4.33
N LEU A 79 -1.66 10.49 5.28
CA LEU A 79 -1.60 10.76 6.72
C LEU A 79 -0.19 11.12 7.19
N TYR A 80 0.85 10.54 6.59
CA TYR A 80 2.24 10.90 6.86
C TYR A 80 2.52 12.37 6.50
N TYR A 81 2.14 12.79 5.28
CA TYR A 81 2.35 14.16 4.82
C TYR A 81 1.48 15.20 5.52
N LEU A 82 0.29 14.82 5.99
CA LEU A 82 -0.56 15.67 6.83
C LEU A 82 -0.01 15.86 8.26
N GLY A 83 1.06 15.17 8.64
CA GLY A 83 1.64 15.24 9.98
C GLY A 83 0.86 14.43 11.03
N VAL A 84 -0.07 13.57 10.62
CA VAL A 84 -0.81 12.67 11.51
C VAL A 84 0.12 11.56 12.00
N ILE A 85 0.93 10.98 11.12
CA ILE A 85 1.92 9.93 11.44
C ILE A 85 3.26 10.57 11.81
N LYS A 86 3.31 11.23 12.99
CA LYS A 86 4.50 11.94 13.48
C LYS A 86 5.37 11.16 14.44
N THR A 87 4.77 10.30 15.28
CA THR A 87 5.51 9.60 16.34
C THR A 87 6.30 8.42 15.77
N ARG A 88 7.44 8.10 16.40
CA ARG A 88 8.25 6.92 16.02
C ARG A 88 7.42 5.63 16.04
N ALA A 89 6.56 5.47 17.03
CA ALA A 89 5.67 4.32 17.13
C ALA A 89 4.66 4.27 15.98
N ALA A 90 4.00 5.38 15.65
CA ALA A 90 3.04 5.43 14.55
C ALA A 90 3.70 5.14 13.20
N LYS A 91 4.90 5.67 12.96
CA LYS A 91 5.69 5.39 11.75
C LYS A 91 6.09 3.91 11.64
N LEU A 92 6.54 3.31 12.74
CA LEU A 92 6.89 1.89 12.80
C LEU A 92 5.68 0.99 12.54
N VAL A 93 4.56 1.23 13.23
CA VAL A 93 3.34 0.43 13.05
C VAL A 93 2.84 0.55 11.61
N SER A 94 2.70 1.77 11.09
CA SER A 94 2.21 1.99 9.72
C SER A 94 3.14 1.35 8.68
N GLY A 95 4.45 1.46 8.86
CA GLY A 95 5.42 0.83 7.99
C GLY A 95 5.36 -0.70 8.04
N LEU A 96 5.29 -1.31 9.22
CA LEU A 96 5.16 -2.76 9.37
C LEU A 96 3.84 -3.29 8.78
N THR A 97 2.74 -2.54 8.91
CA THR A 97 1.47 -2.85 8.25
C THR A 97 1.63 -2.86 6.73
N LEU A 98 2.25 -1.83 6.15
CA LEU A 98 2.48 -1.76 4.71
C LEU A 98 3.41 -2.88 4.21
N ILE A 99 4.48 -3.21 4.94
CA ILE A 99 5.37 -4.32 4.60
C ILE A 99 4.60 -5.64 4.60
N SER A 100 3.80 -5.89 5.64
CA SER A 100 2.98 -7.10 5.76
C SER A 100 1.99 -7.21 4.60
N LEU A 101 1.25 -6.14 4.29
CA LEU A 101 0.31 -6.11 3.16
C LEU A 101 1.03 -6.33 1.83
N SER A 102 2.18 -5.69 1.62
CA SER A 102 2.98 -5.85 0.41
C SER A 102 3.47 -7.29 0.24
N LEU A 103 3.89 -7.94 1.31
CA LEU A 103 4.32 -9.34 1.27
C LEU A 103 3.16 -10.27 0.93
N VAL A 104 2.01 -10.11 1.59
CA VAL A 104 0.80 -10.90 1.27
C VAL A 104 0.37 -10.68 -0.17
N ASN A 105 0.43 -9.44 -0.66
CA ASN A 105 0.13 -9.09 -2.05
C ASN A 105 1.05 -9.80 -3.04
N ILE A 106 2.37 -9.82 -2.78
CA ILE A 106 3.34 -10.57 -3.59
C ILE A 106 3.00 -12.07 -3.60
N LEU A 107 2.68 -12.65 -2.44
CA LEU A 107 2.34 -14.07 -2.34
C LEU A 107 1.08 -14.41 -3.17
N CYS A 108 0.03 -13.59 -3.08
CA CYS A 108 -1.18 -13.74 -3.90
C CYS A 108 -0.83 -13.69 -5.40
N ARG A 109 0.00 -12.72 -5.83
CA ARG A 109 0.41 -12.57 -7.23
C ARG A 109 1.22 -13.76 -7.74
N VAL A 110 2.07 -14.35 -6.92
CA VAL A 110 2.82 -15.55 -7.32
C VAL A 110 1.87 -16.69 -7.68
N VAL A 111 0.80 -16.88 -6.90
CA VAL A 111 -0.23 -17.88 -7.19
C VAL A 111 -0.97 -17.55 -8.48
N ASP A 112 -1.37 -16.28 -8.66
CA ASP A 112 -2.05 -15.83 -9.89
C ASP A 112 -1.18 -16.04 -11.12
N PHE A 113 0.10 -15.69 -11.03
CA PHE A 113 1.06 -15.88 -12.12
C PHE A 113 1.25 -17.35 -12.48
N GLN A 114 1.25 -18.26 -11.50
CA GLN A 114 1.31 -19.69 -11.80
C GLN A 114 0.06 -20.16 -12.55
N ARG A 115 -1.13 -19.71 -12.15
CA ARG A 115 -2.40 -20.04 -12.83
C ARG A 115 -2.47 -19.45 -14.23
N GLU A 116 -2.08 -18.18 -14.39
CA GLU A 116 -2.01 -17.49 -15.69
C GLU A 116 -1.00 -18.18 -16.63
N LEU A 117 0.19 -18.54 -16.13
CA LEU A 117 1.22 -19.24 -16.91
C LEU A 117 0.75 -20.63 -17.36
N GLN A 118 0.06 -21.36 -16.49
CA GLN A 118 -0.51 -22.67 -16.84
C GLN A 118 -1.56 -22.52 -17.96
N ARG A 119 -2.47 -21.55 -17.82
CA ARG A 119 -3.50 -21.28 -18.83
C ARG A 119 -2.89 -20.87 -20.18
N ASN A 120 -1.86 -20.04 -20.16
CA ASN A 120 -1.14 -19.65 -21.39
C ASN A 120 -0.52 -20.86 -22.08
N ARG A 121 0.05 -21.80 -21.33
CA ARG A 121 0.57 -23.07 -21.88
C ARG A 121 -0.52 -23.94 -22.48
N GLU A 122 -1.68 -24.02 -21.83
CA GLU A 122 -2.85 -24.74 -22.38
C GLU A 122 -3.35 -24.10 -23.69
N TRP A 123 -3.15 -22.79 -23.87
CA TRP A 123 -3.44 -22.05 -25.10
C TRP A 123 -2.28 -22.02 -26.12
N GLY A 124 -1.22 -22.79 -25.88
CA GLY A 124 -0.13 -23.00 -26.83
C GLY A 124 1.03 -22.02 -26.73
N TRP A 125 1.11 -21.19 -25.68
CA TRP A 125 2.30 -20.38 -25.41
C TRP A 125 3.36 -21.21 -24.68
N ASP A 126 4.56 -21.30 -25.24
CA ASP A 126 5.67 -22.13 -24.77
C ASP A 126 6.84 -21.33 -24.15
N GLY A 127 6.64 -20.03 -23.94
CA GLY A 127 7.66 -19.14 -23.43
C GLY A 127 8.12 -19.44 -22.00
N SER A 128 9.23 -18.81 -21.62
CA SER A 128 9.85 -18.99 -20.31
C SER A 128 9.17 -18.15 -19.22
N MET A 129 9.34 -18.54 -17.95
CA MET A 129 8.88 -17.72 -16.81
C MET A 129 9.52 -16.31 -16.83
N PHE A 130 10.77 -16.21 -17.25
CA PHE A 130 11.46 -14.91 -17.33
C PHE A 130 10.83 -13.98 -18.36
N GLU A 131 10.45 -14.52 -19.52
CA GLU A 131 9.73 -13.78 -20.55
C GLU A 131 8.37 -13.32 -20.03
N TYR A 132 7.62 -14.19 -19.35
CA TYR A 132 6.34 -13.84 -18.74
C TYR A 132 6.46 -12.73 -17.69
N LEU A 133 7.51 -12.75 -16.87
CA LEU A 133 7.77 -11.69 -15.89
C LEU A 133 8.14 -10.36 -16.53
N SER A 134 8.66 -10.37 -17.77
CA SER A 134 8.98 -9.16 -18.53
C SER A 134 7.75 -8.51 -19.20
N TRP A 135 6.59 -9.17 -19.18
CA TRP A 135 5.38 -8.60 -19.78
C TRP A 135 4.95 -7.32 -19.06
N PRO A 136 4.49 -6.29 -19.79
CA PRO A 136 4.03 -5.03 -19.21
C PRO A 136 3.07 -5.23 -18.03
N SER A 137 2.04 -6.05 -18.24
CA SER A 137 1.05 -6.37 -17.21
C SER A 137 1.64 -7.07 -15.98
N THR A 138 2.67 -7.89 -16.14
CA THR A 138 3.24 -8.71 -15.04
C THR A 138 4.22 -7.89 -14.21
N HIS A 139 5.12 -7.13 -14.85
CA HIS A 139 6.12 -6.34 -14.12
C HIS A 139 5.49 -5.15 -13.38
N GLU A 140 4.54 -4.43 -13.97
CA GLU A 140 3.83 -3.31 -13.32
C GLU A 140 3.12 -3.78 -12.04
N ARG A 141 2.52 -4.98 -12.12
CA ARG A 141 1.88 -5.67 -11.00
C ARG A 141 2.87 -5.93 -9.86
N ILE A 142 4.09 -6.37 -10.16
CA ILE A 142 5.14 -6.62 -9.16
C ILE A 142 5.63 -5.30 -8.55
N GLU A 143 5.87 -4.28 -9.38
CA GLU A 143 6.32 -2.97 -8.93
C GLU A 143 5.32 -2.33 -7.95
N LEU A 144 4.03 -2.39 -8.26
CA LEU A 144 2.99 -1.88 -7.36
C LEU A 144 2.97 -2.62 -6.02
N ALA A 145 3.19 -3.93 -6.01
CA ALA A 145 3.28 -4.71 -4.78
C ALA A 145 4.53 -4.34 -3.96
N LEU A 146 5.66 -4.05 -4.62
CA LEU A 146 6.89 -3.62 -3.97
C LEU A 146 6.84 -2.18 -3.46
N LEU A 147 6.07 -1.32 -4.13
CA LEU A 147 5.94 0.10 -3.78
C LEU A 147 5.52 0.28 -2.32
N GLY A 148 4.62 -0.55 -1.80
CA GLY A 148 4.19 -0.48 -0.41
C GLY A 148 5.32 -0.74 0.58
N ALA A 149 6.19 -1.71 0.30
CA ALA A 149 7.36 -2.00 1.11
C ALA A 149 8.40 -0.87 1.03
N ILE A 150 8.61 -0.28 -0.14
CA ILE A 150 9.52 0.85 -0.33
C ILE A 150 9.04 2.07 0.47
N VAL A 151 7.76 2.44 0.31
CA VAL A 151 7.12 3.53 1.05
C VAL A 151 7.23 3.30 2.55
N ALA A 152 6.98 2.07 3.02
CA ALA A 152 7.11 1.72 4.42
C ALA A 152 8.52 1.99 4.97
N LEU A 153 9.55 1.50 4.27
CA LEU A 153 10.94 1.71 4.66
C LEU A 153 11.31 3.19 4.72
N LEU A 154 10.81 3.99 3.76
CA LEU A 154 11.03 5.44 3.73
C LEU A 154 10.36 6.15 4.92
N ILE A 155 9.13 5.79 5.25
CA ILE A 155 8.37 6.35 6.37
C ILE A 155 9.01 5.98 7.71
N MET A 156 9.50 4.75 7.86
CA MET A 156 10.12 4.27 9.09
C MET A 156 11.51 4.86 9.34
N LYS A 157 12.24 5.20 8.27
CA LYS A 157 13.60 5.75 8.35
C LYS A 157 13.61 7.23 8.77
N LYS A 158 12.60 8.00 8.36
CA LYS A 158 12.45 9.43 8.69
C LYS A 158 11.66 9.62 9.97
#